data_AF-A0AAD6M9W7-F1
#
_entry.id   AF-A0AAD6M9W7-F1
#
_cell.length_a   1.000
_cell.length_b   1.000
_cell.length_c   1.000
_cell.angle_alpha   90.00
_cell.angle_beta   90.00
_cell.angle_gamma   90.00
#
_symmetry.space_group_name_H-M   'P 1'
#
loop_
_entity.id
_entity.type
_entity.pdbx_description
1 polymer ?
#
loop_
_entity_poly.entity_id
_entity_poly.type
_entity_poly.pdbx_seq_one_letter_code
_entity_poly.pdbx_strand_id
1 'polypeptide(L)'
;MEISSTSNLCIHLISCAFQRCRLSQQLCRLSAVLKSPSPSILQISISDTGIGSCLEEFQDLNCSSIISAEFWDGILSVKTTAICDDEIYHYHFNLRENISSSRTLTRLPSNPKNGLKFRHGG
;
A
#
# COMPACT_ATOMS: atom_id res chain seq x y z
N MET A 1 4.28 -9.81 9.74
CA MET A 1 4.65 -10.89 8.77
C MET A 1 6.07 -10.63 8.29
N GLU A 2 6.96 -11.63 8.34
CA GLU A 2 8.30 -11.51 7.74
C GLU A 2 8.25 -11.70 6.22
N ILE A 3 8.87 -10.78 5.50
CA ILE A 3 8.91 -10.76 4.04
C ILE A 3 10.37 -10.82 3.61
N SER A 4 10.74 -11.92 2.95
CA SER A 4 12.14 -12.26 2.62
C SER A 4 12.64 -11.74 1.26
N SER A 5 11.79 -11.06 0.47
CA SER A 5 12.17 -10.46 -0.83
C SER A 5 11.19 -9.39 -1.28
N THR A 6 11.60 -8.52 -2.22
CA THR A 6 10.71 -7.55 -2.89
C THR A 6 9.56 -8.25 -3.62
N SER A 7 9.83 -9.44 -4.19
CA SER A 7 8.81 -10.29 -4.80
C SER A 7 7.77 -10.75 -3.78
N ASN A 8 8.19 -11.21 -2.61
CA ASN A 8 7.29 -11.63 -1.54
C ASN A 8 6.47 -10.45 -0.99
N LEU A 9 7.06 -9.26 -0.92
CA LEU A 9 6.33 -8.03 -0.58
C LEU A 9 5.23 -7.77 -1.60
N CYS A 10 5.56 -7.80 -2.89
CA CYS A 10 4.60 -7.57 -3.96
C CYS A 10 3.47 -8.61 -3.94
N ILE A 11 3.81 -9.90 -3.79
CA ILE A 11 2.81 -10.98 -3.70
C ILE A 11 1.88 -10.76 -2.51
N HIS A 12 2.43 -10.38 -1.35
CA HIS A 12 1.63 -10.08 -0.17
C HIS A 12 0.69 -8.89 -0.41
N LEU A 13 1.20 -7.78 -0.93
CA LEU A 13 0.40 -6.59 -1.23
C LEU A 13 -0.69 -6.85 -2.29
N ILE A 14 -0.40 -7.66 -3.31
CA ILE A 14 -1.40 -8.11 -4.31
C ILE A 14 -2.47 -8.98 -3.63
N SER A 15 -2.05 -9.88 -2.73
CA SER A 15 -2.97 -10.75 -1.99
C SER A 15 -3.92 -9.94 -1.11
N CYS A 16 -3.41 -8.93 -0.40
CA CYS A 16 -4.21 -7.97 0.38
C CYS A 16 -5.24 -7.24 -0.50
N ALA A 17 -4.80 -6.66 -1.63
CA ALA A 17 -5.68 -6.00 -2.60
C ALA A 17 -6.77 -6.94 -3.13
N PHE A 18 -6.41 -8.20 -3.41
CA PHE A 18 -7.35 -9.21 -3.84
C PHE A 18 -8.39 -9.55 -2.75
N GLN A 19 -7.99 -9.67 -1.48
CA GLN A 19 -8.95 -9.90 -0.39
C GLN A 19 -9.92 -8.73 -0.23
N ARG A 20 -9.44 -7.49 -0.28
CA ARG A 20 -10.32 -6.29 -0.25
C ARG A 20 -11.31 -6.28 -1.41
N CYS A 21 -10.86 -6.66 -2.61
CA CYS A 21 -11.75 -6.81 -3.76
C CYS A 21 -12.81 -7.89 -3.53
N ARG A 22 -12.43 -9.06 -3.01
CA ARG A 22 -13.36 -10.16 -2.72
C ARG A 22 -14.44 -9.77 -1.72
N LEU A 23 -14.11 -8.95 -0.74
CA LEU A 23 -15.03 -8.48 0.29
C LEU A 23 -15.96 -7.36 -0.19
N SER A 24 -15.70 -6.74 -1.35
CA SER A 24 -16.43 -5.55 -1.82
C SER A 24 -17.87 -5.81 -2.25
N GLN A 25 -18.27 -7.06 -2.50
CA GLN A 25 -19.58 -7.44 -3.06
C GLN A 25 -19.97 -6.75 -4.39
N GLN A 26 -19.07 -5.97 -4.99
CA GLN A 26 -19.25 -5.22 -6.23
C GLN A 26 -18.12 -5.52 -7.21
N LEU A 27 -18.23 -5.01 -8.44
CA LEU A 27 -17.15 -5.03 -9.41
C LEU A 27 -15.93 -4.29 -8.83
N CYS A 28 -14.91 -5.06 -8.47
CA CYS A 28 -13.63 -4.53 -8.03
C CYS A 28 -12.62 -4.59 -9.17
N ARG A 29 -11.83 -3.53 -9.32
CA ARG A 29 -10.67 -3.50 -10.20
C ARG A 29 -9.41 -3.62 -9.35
N LEU A 30 -8.58 -4.60 -9.65
CA LEU A 30 -7.20 -4.70 -9.16
C LEU A 30 -6.25 -4.33 -10.30
N SER A 31 -5.23 -3.53 -10.00
CA SER A 31 -4.20 -3.11 -10.95
C SER A 31 -2.82 -3.28 -10.33
N ALA A 32 -1.89 -3.85 -11.10
CA ALA A 32 -0.47 -3.89 -10.79
C ALA A 32 0.28 -3.24 -11.95
N VAL A 33 0.94 -2.11 -11.68
CA VAL A 33 1.62 -1.31 -12.69
C VAL A 33 3.10 -1.24 -12.38
N LEU A 34 3.91 -1.57 -13.37
CA LEU A 34 5.35 -1.40 -13.35
C LEU A 34 5.72 -0.13 -14.13
N LYS A 35 6.40 0.82 -13.48
CA LYS A 35 6.88 2.06 -14.10
C LYS A 35 8.38 2.16 -13.92
N SER A 36 9.07 2.63 -14.96
CA SER A 36 10.50 2.99 -14.87
C SER A 36 10.64 4.49 -15.10
N PRO A 37 10.57 5.32 -14.04
CA PRO A 37 10.68 6.77 -14.18
C PRO A 37 12.09 7.23 -14.60
N SER A 38 13.10 6.39 -14.38
CA SER A 38 14.46 6.56 -14.90
C SER A 38 15.10 5.18 -15.12
N PRO A 39 16.19 5.07 -15.93
CA PRO A 39 16.79 3.78 -16.28
C PRO A 39 17.22 2.89 -15.11
N SER A 40 17.46 3.48 -13.93
CA SER A 40 17.89 2.78 -12.71
C SER A 40 16.80 2.67 -11.64
N ILE A 41 15.61 3.22 -11.88
CA ILE A 41 14.51 3.20 -10.92
C ILE A 41 13.35 2.40 -11.48
N LEU A 42 12.87 1.45 -10.68
CA LEU A 42 11.69 0.66 -10.95
C LEU A 42 10.67 0.91 -9.84
N GLN A 43 9.49 1.37 -10.20
CA GLN A 43 8.37 1.60 -9.30
C GLN A 43 7.28 0.56 -9.58
N ILE A 44 6.87 -0.15 -8.53
CA ILE A 44 5.73 -1.05 -8.55
C ILE A 44 4.58 -0.34 -7.83
N SER A 45 3.43 -0.22 -8.49
CA SER A 45 2.21 0.33 -7.90
C SER A 45 1.12 -0.73 -7.95
N ILE A 46 0.55 -1.02 -6.78
CA ILE A 46 -0.58 -1.94 -6.63
C ILE A 46 -1.75 -1.10 -6.14
N SER A 47 -2.89 -1.20 -6.80
CA SER A 47 -4.12 -0.51 -6.39
C SER A 47 -5.33 -1.40 -6.59
N ASP A 48 -6.35 -1.15 -5.77
CA ASP A 48 -7.66 -1.76 -5.90
C ASP A 48 -8.78 -0.74 -5.68
N THR A 49 -9.98 -1.10 -6.13
CA THR A 49 -11.22 -0.36 -5.87
C THR A 49 -12.13 -1.14 -4.90
N GLY A 50 -11.54 -1.91 -3.98
CA GLY A 50 -12.29 -2.74 -3.04
C GLY A 50 -12.87 -1.91 -1.90
N ILE A 51 -13.07 -2.57 -0.74
CA ILE A 51 -13.66 -1.94 0.45
C ILE A 51 -12.82 -0.81 1.09
N GLY A 52 -11.60 -0.59 0.60
CA GLY A 52 -10.61 0.29 1.22
C GLY A 52 -9.72 -0.46 2.22
N SER A 53 -8.54 0.11 2.50
CA SER A 53 -7.58 -0.42 3.49
C SER A 53 -7.52 0.47 4.74
N CYS A 54 -6.87 0.01 5.78
CA CYS A 54 -6.58 0.81 6.98
C CYS A 54 -5.09 0.77 7.30
N LEU A 55 -4.66 1.59 8.26
CA LEU A 55 -3.24 1.68 8.65
C LEU A 55 -2.73 0.33 9.20
N GLU A 56 -3.59 -0.35 9.95
CA GLU A 56 -3.30 -1.58 10.68
C GLU A 56 -2.94 -2.73 9.74
N GLU A 57 -3.43 -2.69 8.50
CA GLU A 57 -3.10 -3.68 7.48
C GLU A 57 -1.60 -3.68 7.12
N PHE A 58 -0.93 -2.54 7.25
CA PHE A 58 0.46 -2.36 6.83
C PHE A 58 1.43 -2.22 8.02
N GLN A 59 0.91 -1.92 9.21
CA GLN A 59 1.73 -1.58 10.38
C GLN A 59 2.63 -2.74 10.85
N ASP A 60 2.32 -3.98 10.49
CA ASP A 60 3.04 -5.19 10.91
C ASP A 60 3.90 -5.82 9.79
N LEU A 61 4.02 -5.16 8.63
CA LEU A 61 4.86 -5.63 7.52
C LEU A 61 6.33 -5.51 7.89
N ASN A 62 7.08 -6.60 7.93
CA ASN A 62 8.49 -6.55 8.30
C ASN A 62 9.37 -7.07 7.17
N CYS A 63 10.25 -6.22 6.66
CA CYS A 63 11.28 -6.57 5.67
C CYS A 63 12.68 -6.47 6.32
N SER A 64 12.83 -6.93 7.57
CA SER A 64 14.07 -6.77 8.35
C SER A 64 15.24 -7.67 7.90
N SER A 65 15.15 -8.35 6.76
CA SER A 65 16.25 -9.18 6.28
C SER A 65 16.19 -9.37 4.76
N ILE A 66 17.35 -9.24 4.12
CA ILE A 66 17.74 -9.87 2.83
C ILE A 66 17.59 -9.01 1.55
N ILE A 67 16.73 -8.00 1.44
CA ILE A 67 16.76 -7.14 0.24
C ILE A 67 17.97 -6.23 0.34
N SER A 68 19.00 -6.50 -0.48
CA SER A 68 20.17 -5.61 -0.60
C SER A 68 19.66 -4.18 -0.82
N ALA A 69 20.13 -3.26 0.02
CA ALA A 69 19.79 -1.84 -0.04
C ALA A 69 20.12 -1.20 -1.41
N GLU A 70 20.85 -1.93 -2.26
CA GLU A 70 21.20 -1.60 -3.63
C GLU A 70 19.99 -1.58 -4.60
N PHE A 71 18.91 -2.32 -4.32
CA PHE A 71 17.82 -2.52 -5.31
C PHE A 71 16.45 -1.95 -4.89
N TRP A 72 16.26 -1.60 -3.62
CA TRP A 72 15.00 -1.03 -3.14
C TRP A 72 15.24 -0.07 -2.00
N ASP A 73 14.71 1.16 -2.08
CA ASP A 73 14.89 2.24 -1.11
C ASP A 73 14.28 1.97 0.29
N GLY A 74 13.52 0.88 0.43
CA GLY A 74 12.91 0.48 1.69
C GLY A 74 11.62 1.22 2.03
N ILE A 75 11.14 2.09 1.12
CA ILE A 75 9.96 2.91 1.36
C ILE A 75 8.73 2.24 0.75
N LEU A 76 7.70 2.10 1.58
CA LEU A 76 6.35 1.77 1.13
C LEU A 76 5.45 2.98 1.31
N SER A 77 5.01 3.55 0.19
CA SER A 77 4.00 4.62 0.17
C SER A 77 2.60 4.03 0.02
N VAL A 78 1.73 4.29 1.00
CA VAL A 78 0.35 3.82 1.01
C VAL A 78 -0.60 5.01 0.88
N LYS A 79 -1.55 4.90 -0.03
CA LYS A 79 -2.72 5.77 -0.10
C LYS A 79 -3.95 4.93 0.18
N THR A 80 -4.73 5.31 1.17
CA THR A 80 -5.95 4.58 1.51
C THR A 80 -7.15 5.50 1.57
N THR A 81 -8.28 4.94 1.13
CA THR A 81 -9.58 5.56 1.24
C THR A 81 -10.67 4.49 1.08
N ALA A 82 -11.66 4.50 1.96
CA ALA A 82 -12.88 3.71 1.85
C ALA A 82 -14.00 4.55 1.25
N ILE A 83 -15.07 3.93 0.74
CA ILE A 83 -16.22 4.65 0.17
C ILE A 83 -16.80 5.69 1.14
N CYS A 84 -16.82 5.36 2.44
CA CYS A 84 -17.38 6.20 3.50
C CYS A 84 -16.42 7.28 4.01
N ASP A 85 -15.13 7.23 3.65
CA ASP A 85 -14.19 8.25 4.10
C ASP A 85 -14.46 9.56 3.36
N ASP A 86 -14.33 10.69 4.05
CA ASP A 86 -14.34 12.02 3.42
C ASP A 86 -12.93 12.44 2.93
N GLU A 87 -11.91 11.69 3.34
CA GLU A 87 -10.49 11.97 3.12
C GLU A 87 -9.79 10.82 2.39
N ILE A 88 -8.68 11.16 1.75
CA ILE A 88 -7.68 10.23 1.23
C ILE A 88 -6.45 10.34 2.12
N TYR A 89 -6.15 9.28 2.84
CA TYR A 89 -5.02 9.23 3.78
C TYR A 89 -3.75 8.77 3.09
N HIS A 90 -2.63 9.34 3.53
CA HIS A 90 -1.31 9.10 2.97
C HIS A 90 -0.32 8.71 4.07
N TYR A 91 0.36 7.58 3.89
CA TYR A 91 1.34 7.04 4.83
C TYR A 91 2.62 6.63 4.13
N HIS A 92 3.76 6.90 4.77
CA HIS A 92 5.05 6.36 4.39
C HIS A 92 5.55 5.42 5.50
N PHE A 93 5.91 4.21 5.11
CA PHE A 93 6.55 3.24 5.99
C PHE A 93 8.00 3.06 5.58
N ASN A 94 8.92 3.32 6.51
CA ASN A 94 10.31 2.90 6.35
C ASN A 94 10.44 1.45 6.83
N LEU A 95 10.61 0.52 5.90
CA LEU A 95 10.68 -0.92 6.17
C LEU A 95 12.12 -1.44 6.38
N ARG A 96 13.13 -0.56 6.29
CA ARG A 96 14.55 -0.89 6.56
C ARG A 96 14.94 -0.77 8.04
N GLU A 97 14.22 0.02 8.83
CA GLU A 97 14.55 0.26 10.23
C GLU A 97 14.17 -0.96 11.08
N ASN A 98 15.17 -1.57 11.72
CA ASN A 98 15.01 -2.78 12.53
C ASN A 98 14.27 -2.48 13.85
N ILE A 99 13.59 -3.50 14.37
CA ILE A 99 12.43 -3.52 15.28
C ILE A 99 12.65 -2.89 16.68
N SER A 100 13.78 -2.26 16.96
CA SER A 100 14.17 -2.01 18.36
C SER A 100 13.70 -0.71 19.00
N SER A 101 13.09 0.26 18.30
CA SER A 101 12.43 1.38 19.01
C SER A 101 11.52 2.33 18.21
N SER A 102 11.55 2.37 16.88
CA SER A 102 10.58 3.19 16.13
C SER A 102 10.63 2.81 14.66
N ARG A 103 9.68 1.99 14.18
CA ARG A 103 9.38 1.98 12.76
C ARG A 103 8.86 3.37 12.42
N THR A 104 9.59 4.13 11.59
CA THR A 104 9.19 5.49 11.26
C THR A 104 7.99 5.48 10.30
N LEU A 105 6.80 5.29 10.85
CA LEU A 105 5.54 5.61 10.21
C LEU A 105 5.44 7.13 10.12
N THR A 106 5.44 7.66 8.90
CA THR A 106 5.14 9.07 8.66
C THR A 106 3.74 9.19 8.08
N ARG A 107 2.82 9.78 8.84
CA ARG A 107 1.52 10.20 8.31
C ARG A 107 1.70 11.55 7.60
N LEU A 108 1.40 11.59 6.31
CA LEU A 108 1.43 12.81 5.51
C LEU A 108 0.06 13.51 5.54
N PRO A 109 -0.03 14.78 5.11
CA PRO A 109 -1.31 15.46 4.95
C PRO A 109 -2.28 14.65 4.08
N SER A 110 -3.51 14.49 4.57
CA SER A 110 -4.61 13.90 3.79
C SER A 110 -5.14 14.89 2.77
N ASN A 111 -5.87 14.37 1.77
CA ASN A 111 -6.60 15.20 0.82
C ASN A 111 -8.10 14.96 0.97
N PRO A 112 -8.93 16.03 0.97
CA PRO A 112 -10.37 15.86 0.93
C PRO A 112 -10.80 15.25 -0.39
N LYS A 113 -11.84 14.42 -0.37
CA LYS A 113 -12.51 13.94 -1.59
C LYS A 113 -13.35 15.01 -2.29
N ASN A 114 -13.45 16.21 -1.71
CA ASN A 114 -14.23 17.34 -2.23
C ASN A 114 -15.69 16.95 -2.55
N GLY A 115 -16.32 16.15 -1.70
CA GLY A 115 -17.72 15.74 -1.87
C GLY A 115 -17.98 14.71 -2.96
N LEU A 116 -16.93 14.14 -3.59
CA LEU A 116 -17.04 12.99 -4.47
C LEU A 116 -17.42 11.74 -3.65
N LYS A 117 -18.72 11.57 -3.42
CA LYS A 117 -19.28 10.35 -2.82
C LYS A 117 -19.48 9.33 -3.92
N PHE A 118 -18.66 8.29 -3.94
CA PHE A 118 -18.90 7.11 -4.77
C PHE A 118 -20.17 6.43 -4.25
N ARG A 119 -21.28 6.60 -4.98
CA ARG A 119 -22.55 5.93 -4.66
C ARG A 119 -22.53 4.53 -5.26
N HIS A 120 -23.09 3.57 -4.54
CA HIS A 120 -23.30 2.23 -5.06
C HIS A 120 -24.25 2.35 -6.26
N GLY A 121 -23.82 1.88 -7.44
CA GLY A 121 -24.73 1.64 -8.54
C GLY A 121 -25.60 0.45 -8.16
N GLY A 122 -26.89 0.71 -7.93
CA GLY A 122 -27.90 -0.32 -7.70
C GLY A 122 -28.28 -1.03 -8.99
#